data_AF-A0A662KK18-F1
#
_entry.id   AF-A0A662KK18-F1
#
_cell.length_a   1.000
_cell.length_b   1.000
_cell.length_c   1.000
_cell.angle_alpha   90.00
_cell.angle_beta   90.00
_cell.angle_gamma   90.00
#
_symmetry.space_group_name_H-M   'P 1'
#
loop_
_entity.id
_entity.type
_entity.pdbx_description
1 polymer ?
#
loop_
_entity_poly.entity_id
_entity_poly.type
_entity_poly.pdbx_seq_one_letter_code
_entity_poly.pdbx_strand_id
1 'polypeptide(L)'
;MISVDDEKLYREKQIRVGLIEVMIVVGGFIVAYSDKAIRNLTSLIFIIFIIFALQYYIFLTRTKNEYAAFLNGFSSSIFFSFLIVMFSTEHSKGNSAINFLASFIALTASFTFALLPPIMSKDLTNKWRKKLESIEIRYPRAFKIITFLLLTACILVLIISLYNFYK
;
A
#
# COMPACT_ATOMS: atom_id res chain seq x y z
N MET A 1 26.69 18.88 -12.39
CA MET A 1 25.71 18.35 -13.37
C MET A 1 25.09 17.12 -12.71
N ILE A 2 23.82 17.19 -12.31
CA ILE A 2 23.12 16.03 -11.71
C ILE A 2 22.93 15.02 -12.85
N SER A 3 23.29 13.75 -12.63
CA SER A 3 23.08 12.73 -13.68
C SER A 3 21.58 12.52 -13.89
N VAL A 4 21.16 12.18 -15.12
CA VAL A 4 19.74 11.95 -15.44
C VAL A 4 19.12 10.87 -14.54
N ASP A 5 19.92 9.93 -14.06
CA ASP A 5 19.48 8.88 -13.12
C ASP A 5 19.28 9.39 -11.68
N ASP A 6 20.08 10.36 -11.23
CA ASP A 6 19.92 10.98 -9.92
C ASP A 6 18.63 11.83 -9.86
N GLU A 7 18.28 12.51 -10.95
CA GLU A 7 17.04 13.31 -11.01
C GLU A 7 15.80 12.41 -10.97
N LYS A 8 15.82 11.28 -11.70
CA LYS A 8 14.74 10.28 -11.66
C LYS A 8 14.59 9.69 -10.25
N LEU A 9 15.72 9.31 -9.63
CA LEU A 9 15.73 8.78 -8.28
C LEU A 9 15.15 9.78 -7.27
N TYR A 10 15.50 11.06 -7.42
CA TYR A 10 14.98 12.13 -6.57
C TYR A 10 13.46 12.30 -6.71
N ARG A 11 12.93 12.37 -7.94
CA ARG A 11 11.48 12.44 -8.20
C ARG A 11 10.74 11.24 -7.61
N GLU A 12 11.30 10.05 -7.78
CA GLU A 12 10.74 8.82 -7.23
C GLU A 12 10.66 8.84 -5.69
N LYS A 13 11.68 9.39 -5.02
CA LYS A 13 11.63 9.59 -3.57
C LYS A 13 10.55 10.60 -3.19
N GLN A 14 10.41 11.70 -3.92
CA GLN A 14 9.39 12.72 -3.64
C GLN A 14 7.96 12.18 -3.76
N ILE A 15 7.66 11.34 -4.76
CA ILE A 15 6.34 10.71 -4.92
C ILE A 15 5.97 9.90 -3.67
N ARG A 16 6.91 9.14 -3.13
CA ARG A 16 6.70 8.31 -1.93
C ARG A 16 6.54 9.16 -0.67
N VAL A 17 7.25 10.28 -0.57
CA VAL A 17 7.05 11.26 0.50
C VAL A 17 5.64 11.85 0.42
N GLY A 18 5.19 12.27 -0.78
CA GLY A 18 3.83 12.76 -0.97
C GLY A 18 2.77 11.73 -0.61
N LEU A 19 3.01 10.44 -0.89
CA LEU A 19 2.12 9.36 -0.46
C LEU A 19 2.02 9.27 1.08
N ILE A 20 3.14 9.36 1.79
CA ILE A 20 3.16 9.38 3.26
C ILE A 20 2.38 10.58 3.80
N GLU A 21 2.55 11.76 3.21
CA GLU A 21 1.81 12.96 3.61
C GLU A 21 0.29 12.75 3.48
N VAL A 22 -0.16 12.17 2.36
CA VAL A 22 -1.57 11.81 2.16
C VAL A 22 -2.02 10.78 3.21
N MET A 23 -1.23 9.75 3.50
CA MET A 23 -1.55 8.75 4.53
C MET A 23 -1.67 9.38 5.92
N ILE A 24 -0.81 10.37 6.26
CA ILE A 24 -0.89 11.10 7.53
C ILE A 24 -2.20 11.89 7.63
N VAL A 25 -2.58 12.60 6.57
CA VAL A 25 -3.85 13.36 6.54
C VAL A 25 -5.05 12.42 6.69
N VAL A 26 -5.08 11.34 5.92
CA VAL A 26 -6.16 10.34 5.99
C VAL A 26 -6.20 9.65 7.36
N GLY A 27 -5.05 9.29 7.92
CA GLY A 27 -4.98 8.70 9.26
C GLY A 27 -5.47 9.64 10.35
N GLY A 28 -5.14 10.93 10.26
CA GLY A 28 -5.64 11.96 11.17
C GLY A 28 -7.15 12.12 11.09
N PHE A 29 -7.71 12.06 9.88
CA PHE A 29 -9.17 12.01 9.67
C PHE A 29 -9.78 10.77 10.33
N ILE A 30 -9.24 9.57 10.09
CA ILE A 30 -9.73 8.34 10.71
C ILE A 30 -9.81 8.48 12.24
N VAL A 31 -8.75 8.94 12.89
CA VAL A 31 -8.72 9.10 14.34
C VAL A 31 -9.73 10.15 14.83
N ALA A 32 -9.88 11.27 14.12
CA ALA A 32 -10.80 12.34 14.49
C ALA A 32 -12.27 11.88 14.42
N TYR A 33 -12.60 11.03 13.45
CA TYR A 33 -13.96 10.52 13.21
C TYR A 33 -14.22 9.15 13.85
N SER A 34 -13.21 8.50 14.41
CA SER A 34 -13.35 7.28 15.19
C SER A 34 -14.27 7.46 16.41
N ASP A 35 -15.04 6.42 16.67
CA ASP A 35 -16.01 6.36 17.76
C ASP A 35 -15.33 6.51 19.13
N LYS A 36 -16.01 7.12 20.11
CA LYS A 36 -15.39 7.44 21.42
C LYS A 36 -14.82 6.21 22.12
N ALA A 37 -15.44 5.05 21.95
CA ALA A 37 -15.04 3.80 22.59
C ALA A 37 -13.67 3.29 22.13
N ILE A 38 -13.31 3.51 20.87
CA ILE A 38 -12.08 2.99 20.25
C ILE A 38 -11.06 4.07 19.92
N ARG A 39 -11.41 5.36 20.10
CA ARG A 39 -10.58 6.51 19.77
C ARG A 39 -9.20 6.49 20.43
N ASN A 40 -9.10 6.04 21.68
CA ASN A 40 -7.81 5.95 22.37
C ASN A 40 -6.89 4.93 21.70
N LEU A 41 -7.44 3.79 21.28
CA LEU A 41 -6.70 2.75 20.57
C LEU A 41 -6.29 3.24 19.17
N THR A 42 -7.21 3.83 18.41
CA THR A 42 -6.89 4.36 17.07
C THR A 42 -5.89 5.52 17.13
N SER A 43 -5.97 6.37 18.15
CA SER A 43 -4.97 7.43 18.40
C SER A 43 -3.59 6.86 18.69
N LEU A 44 -3.48 5.84 19.55
CA LEU A 44 -2.21 5.20 19.85
C LEU A 44 -1.58 4.58 18.60
N ILE A 45 -2.38 3.86 17.81
CA ILE A 45 -1.94 3.24 16.55
C ILE A 45 -1.49 4.31 15.55
N PHE A 46 -2.20 5.43 15.47
CA PHE A 46 -1.83 6.55 14.62
C PHE A 46 -0.52 7.21 15.03
N ILE A 47 -0.26 7.37 16.33
CA ILE A 47 1.03 7.87 16.82
C ILE A 47 2.17 6.92 16.41
N ILE A 48 1.98 5.61 16.58
CA ILE A 48 2.98 4.61 16.16
C ILE A 48 3.21 4.68 14.64
N PHE A 49 2.13 4.78 13.86
CA PHE A 49 2.20 4.98 12.41
C PHE A 49 3.02 6.24 12.05
N ILE A 50 2.76 7.39 12.69
CA ILE A 50 3.51 8.63 12.44
C ILE A 50 5.00 8.43 12.72
N ILE A 51 5.36 7.76 13.81
CA ILE A 51 6.77 7.52 14.15
C ILE A 51 7.45 6.73 13.02
N PHE A 52 6.85 5.63 12.55
CA PHE A 52 7.41 4.85 11.45
C PHE A 52 7.41 5.62 10.12
N ALA A 53 6.38 6.43 9.84
CA ALA A 53 6.32 7.28 8.65
C ALA A 53 7.43 8.35 8.63
N LEU A 54 7.70 8.97 9.78
CA LEU A 54 8.80 9.93 9.93
C LEU A 54 10.17 9.26 9.79
N GLN A 55 10.35 8.09 10.42
CA GLN A 55 11.58 7.30 10.26
C GLN A 55 11.77 6.90 8.79
N TYR A 56 10.71 6.45 8.11
CA TYR A 56 10.72 6.17 6.68
C TYR A 56 11.21 7.38 5.87
N TYR A 57 10.63 8.55 6.10
CA TYR A 57 11.05 9.80 5.44
C TYR A 57 12.54 10.08 5.65
N ILE A 58 13.02 10.00 6.90
CA ILE A 58 14.42 10.25 7.25
C ILE A 58 15.33 9.25 6.52
N PHE A 59 15.05 7.95 6.62
CA PHE A 59 15.91 6.94 6.02
C PHE A 59 15.90 7.01 4.48
N LEU A 60 14.75 7.28 3.87
CA LEU A 60 14.62 7.39 2.42
C LEU A 60 15.34 8.62 1.85
N THR A 61 15.24 9.77 2.53
CA THR A 61 15.71 11.06 1.98
C THR A 61 17.08 11.49 2.50
N ARG A 62 17.42 11.16 3.75
CA ARG A 62 18.64 11.64 4.43
C ARG A 62 19.73 10.58 4.54
N THR A 63 19.43 9.31 4.29
CA THR A 63 20.40 8.22 4.44
C THR A 63 20.52 7.39 3.16
N LYS A 64 21.58 6.56 3.10
CA LYS A 64 21.74 5.52 2.08
C LYS A 64 21.25 4.14 2.56
N ASN A 65 20.63 4.05 3.74
CA ASN A 65 20.19 2.79 4.32
C ASN A 65 18.78 2.44 3.82
N GLU A 66 18.72 1.87 2.62
CA GLU A 66 17.45 1.50 1.99
C GLU A 66 16.72 0.37 2.70
N TYR A 67 17.44 -0.52 3.38
CA TYR A 67 16.83 -1.59 4.16
C TYR A 67 16.08 -1.02 5.38
N ALA A 68 16.67 -0.05 6.08
CA ALA A 68 15.97 0.67 7.15
C ALA A 68 14.77 1.45 6.59
N ALA A 69 14.90 2.09 5.43
CA ALA A 69 13.75 2.72 4.77
C ALA A 69 12.65 1.67 4.46
N PHE A 70 13.00 0.51 3.91
CA PHE A 70 12.04 -0.56 3.65
C PHE A 70 11.32 -1.04 4.91
N LEU A 71 12.05 -1.32 6.00
CA LEU A 71 11.43 -1.77 7.26
C LEU A 71 10.45 -0.73 7.82
N ASN A 72 10.81 0.55 7.77
CA ASN A 72 9.93 1.63 8.22
C ASN A 72 8.71 1.81 7.30
N GLY A 73 8.89 1.65 5.98
CA GLY A 73 7.80 1.67 5.00
C GLY A 73 6.83 0.49 5.20
N PHE A 74 7.36 -0.69 5.49
CA PHE A 74 6.57 -1.88 5.82
C PHE A 74 5.80 -1.72 7.13
N SER A 75 6.47 -1.27 8.20
CA SER A 75 5.82 -1.02 9.50
C SER A 75 4.73 0.04 9.40
N SER A 76 5.00 1.17 8.74
CA SER A 76 3.99 2.21 8.52
C SER A 76 2.80 1.68 7.70
N SER A 77 3.04 0.84 6.69
CA SER A 77 1.99 0.17 5.92
C SER A 77 1.10 -0.74 6.78
N ILE A 78 1.70 -1.49 7.72
CA ILE A 78 0.95 -2.33 8.67
C ILE A 78 0.02 -1.46 9.53
N PHE A 79 0.56 -0.46 10.21
CA PHE A 79 -0.25 0.35 11.14
C PHE A 79 -1.31 1.17 10.40
N PHE A 80 -0.99 1.71 9.22
CA PHE A 80 -1.96 2.45 8.41
C PHE A 80 -3.09 1.54 7.88
N SER A 81 -2.75 0.34 7.41
CA SER A 81 -3.75 -0.64 6.98
C SER A 81 -4.65 -1.04 8.14
N PHE A 82 -4.07 -1.23 9.33
CA PHE A 82 -4.84 -1.53 10.53
C PHE A 82 -5.84 -0.40 10.87
N LEU A 83 -5.42 0.87 10.77
CA LEU A 83 -6.32 2.02 10.95
C LEU A 83 -7.48 2.01 9.95
N ILE A 84 -7.21 1.79 8.65
CA ILE A 84 -8.25 1.76 7.61
C ILE A 84 -9.25 0.63 7.87
N VAL A 85 -8.75 -0.58 8.16
CA VAL A 85 -9.63 -1.74 8.34
C VAL A 85 -10.46 -1.59 9.61
N MET A 86 -9.87 -1.13 10.72
CA MET A 86 -10.59 -0.83 11.97
C MET A 86 -11.73 0.17 11.72
N PHE A 87 -11.40 1.31 11.10
CA PHE A 87 -12.37 2.35 10.78
C PHE A 87 -13.50 1.83 9.87
N SER A 88 -13.15 1.00 8.87
CA SER A 88 -14.13 0.39 7.97
C SER A 88 -15.02 -0.63 8.68
N THR A 89 -14.47 -1.40 9.63
CA THR A 89 -15.25 -2.36 10.43
C THR A 89 -16.19 -1.69 11.41
N GLU A 90 -15.82 -0.55 11.98
CA GLU A 90 -16.70 0.22 12.87
C GLU A 90 -18.00 0.64 12.17
N HIS A 91 -17.91 0.97 10.88
CA HIS A 91 -19.03 1.46 10.08
C HIS A 91 -19.77 0.34 9.32
N SER A 92 -19.25 -0.89 9.32
CA SER A 92 -19.83 -2.02 8.58
C SER A 92 -20.48 -3.03 9.53
N LYS A 93 -21.81 -3.09 9.56
CA LYS A 93 -22.55 -4.12 10.29
C LYS A 93 -22.32 -5.49 9.61
N GLY A 94 -21.52 -6.35 10.23
CA GLY A 94 -21.37 -7.76 9.82
C GLY A 94 -20.05 -8.14 9.15
N ASN A 95 -18.97 -7.39 9.36
CA ASN A 95 -17.69 -7.78 8.78
C ASN A 95 -17.11 -9.02 9.49
N SER A 96 -16.90 -10.11 8.75
CA SER A 96 -16.30 -11.34 9.28
C SER A 96 -14.80 -11.14 9.56
N ALA A 97 -14.24 -11.90 10.50
CA ALA A 97 -12.80 -11.89 10.78
C ALA A 97 -11.94 -12.22 9.54
N ILE A 98 -12.50 -13.00 8.61
CA ILE A 98 -11.85 -13.35 7.34
C ILE A 98 -11.75 -12.12 6.43
N ASN A 99 -12.84 -11.34 6.31
CA ASN A 99 -12.84 -10.11 5.51
C ASN A 99 -11.88 -9.07 6.08
N PHE A 100 -11.81 -8.97 7.41
CA PHE A 100 -10.83 -8.14 8.11
C PHE A 100 -9.40 -8.53 7.70
N LEU A 101 -9.05 -9.81 7.88
CA LEU A 101 -7.70 -10.31 7.60
C LEU A 101 -7.33 -10.15 6.13
N ALA A 102 -8.24 -10.49 5.21
CA ALA A 102 -8.02 -10.36 3.78
C ALA A 102 -7.78 -8.90 3.37
N SER A 103 -8.62 -7.97 3.86
CA SER A 103 -8.47 -6.53 3.59
C SER A 103 -7.16 -5.99 4.17
N PHE A 104 -6.83 -6.40 5.39
CA PHE A 104 -5.59 -6.00 6.05
C PHE A 104 -4.35 -6.45 5.27
N ILE A 105 -4.31 -7.71 4.82
CA ILE A 105 -3.19 -8.25 4.03
C ILE A 105 -3.10 -7.53 2.69
N ALA A 106 -4.22 -7.34 1.98
CA ALA A 106 -4.24 -6.68 0.68
C ALA A 106 -3.79 -5.22 0.74
N LEU A 107 -4.26 -4.47 1.74
CA LEU A 107 -3.85 -3.08 1.96
C LEU A 107 -2.37 -3.00 2.36
N THR A 108 -1.93 -3.85 3.30
CA THR A 108 -0.54 -3.86 3.75
C THR A 108 0.40 -4.15 2.58
N ALA A 109 0.07 -5.13 1.74
CA ALA A 109 0.86 -5.44 0.55
C ALA A 109 0.91 -4.27 -0.44
N SER A 110 -0.24 -3.63 -0.68
CA SER A 110 -0.34 -2.49 -1.61
C SER A 110 0.47 -1.28 -1.13
N PHE A 111 0.32 -0.88 0.13
CA PHE A 111 1.07 0.23 0.69
C PHE A 111 2.56 -0.08 0.83
N THR A 112 2.93 -1.31 1.20
CA THR A 112 4.34 -1.73 1.27
C THR A 112 5.00 -1.64 -0.10
N PHE A 113 4.30 -2.09 -1.15
CA PHE A 113 4.80 -2.00 -2.51
C PHE A 113 4.91 -0.53 -2.96
N ALA A 114 3.92 0.31 -2.63
CA ALA A 114 3.94 1.74 -2.97
C ALA A 114 5.07 2.49 -2.25
N LEU A 115 5.40 2.11 -1.01
CA LEU A 115 6.45 2.69 -0.20
C LEU A 115 7.82 2.01 -0.37
N LEU A 116 7.92 0.99 -1.22
CA LEU A 116 9.19 0.28 -1.44
C LEU A 116 10.26 1.27 -1.95
N PRO A 117 11.49 1.28 -1.40
CA PRO A 117 12.54 2.18 -1.87
C PRO A 117 12.77 2.07 -3.39
N PRO A 118 13.13 3.17 -4.08
CA PRO A 118 13.24 3.19 -5.55
C PRO A 118 14.08 2.06 -6.14
N ILE A 119 15.25 1.78 -5.56
CA ILE A 119 16.15 0.74 -6.05
C ILE A 119 15.51 -0.64 -5.88
N MET A 120 15.00 -0.94 -4.69
CA MET A 120 14.29 -2.19 -4.43
C MET A 120 13.05 -2.36 -5.32
N SER A 121 12.33 -1.27 -5.61
CA SER A 121 11.13 -1.28 -6.46
C SER A 121 11.51 -1.59 -7.91
N LYS A 122 12.60 -1.00 -8.40
CA LYS A 122 13.16 -1.26 -9.72
C LYS A 122 13.62 -2.71 -9.84
N ASP A 123 14.34 -3.23 -8.85
CA ASP A 123 14.82 -4.62 -8.83
C ASP A 123 13.67 -5.62 -8.81
N LEU A 124 12.67 -5.39 -7.95
CA LEU A 124 11.49 -6.24 -7.85
C LEU A 124 10.70 -6.24 -9.16
N THR A 125 10.43 -5.05 -9.72
CA THR A 125 9.73 -4.89 -11.00
C THR A 125 10.47 -5.57 -12.14
N ASN A 126 11.80 -5.42 -12.22
CA ASN A 126 12.62 -6.06 -13.24
C ASN A 126 12.61 -7.59 -13.10
N LYS A 127 12.67 -8.11 -11.86
CA LYS A 127 12.61 -9.55 -11.59
C LYS A 127 11.27 -10.14 -12.03
N TRP A 128 10.17 -9.47 -11.71
CA TRP A 128 8.83 -9.89 -12.13
C TRP A 128 8.64 -9.77 -13.63
N ARG A 129 9.10 -8.67 -14.25
CA ARG A 129 9.06 -8.48 -15.70
C ARG A 129 9.77 -9.63 -16.43
N LYS A 130 11.02 -9.92 -16.08
CA LYS A 130 11.78 -11.04 -16.69
C LYS A 130 11.07 -12.38 -16.52
N LYS A 131 10.46 -12.61 -15.35
CA LYS A 131 9.70 -13.84 -15.09
C LYS A 131 8.43 -13.90 -15.93
N LEU A 132 7.69 -12.81 -16.04
CA LEU A 132 6.48 -12.72 -16.87
C LEU A 132 6.80 -12.89 -18.35
N GLU A 133 7.84 -12.22 -18.86
CA GLU A 133 8.34 -12.40 -20.24
C GLU A 133 8.71 -13.86 -20.50
N SER A 134 9.38 -14.52 -19.55
CA SER A 134 9.72 -15.95 -19.71
C SER A 134 8.49 -16.86 -19.79
N ILE A 135 7.42 -16.52 -19.08
CA ILE A 135 6.15 -17.27 -19.08
C ILE A 135 5.37 -16.97 -20.36
N GLU A 136 5.34 -15.71 -20.80
CA GLU A 136 4.68 -15.30 -22.04
C GLU A 136 5.32 -15.97 -23.26
N ILE A 137 6.65 -16.02 -23.32
CA ILE A 137 7.37 -16.72 -24.40
C ILE A 137 7.07 -18.22 -24.36
N ARG A 138 7.05 -18.83 -23.16
CA ARG A 138 6.83 -20.28 -23.02
C ARG A 138 5.37 -20.69 -23.25
N TYR A 139 4.39 -19.84 -22.89
CA TYR A 139 2.95 -20.14 -22.92
C TYR A 139 2.10 -18.93 -23.37
N PRO A 140 2.23 -18.46 -24.62
CA PRO A 140 1.62 -17.20 -25.05
C PRO A 140 0.09 -17.21 -25.04
N ARG A 141 -0.55 -18.34 -25.39
CA ARG A 141 -2.01 -18.46 -25.38
C ARG A 141 -2.58 -18.53 -23.96
N ALA A 142 -1.96 -19.33 -23.08
CA ALA A 142 -2.40 -19.45 -21.69
C ALA A 142 -2.24 -18.13 -20.93
N PHE A 143 -1.14 -17.41 -21.17
CA PHE A 143 -0.90 -16.11 -20.56
C PHE A 143 -2.00 -15.08 -20.89
N LYS A 144 -2.40 -14.98 -22.17
CA LYS A 144 -3.50 -14.11 -22.62
C LYS A 144 -4.86 -14.48 -21.99
N ILE A 145 -5.16 -15.78 -21.90
CA ILE A 145 -6.42 -16.25 -21.32
C ILE A 145 -6.47 -15.94 -19.82
N ILE A 146 -5.38 -16.20 -19.08
CA ILE A 146 -5.31 -15.95 -17.63
C ILE A 146 -5.42 -14.45 -17.35
N THR A 147 -4.72 -13.59 -18.10
CA THR A 147 -4.82 -12.13 -17.93
C THR A 147 -6.22 -11.62 -18.26
N PHE A 148 -6.87 -12.13 -19.30
CA PHE A 148 -8.26 -11.78 -19.62
C PHE A 148 -9.24 -12.21 -18.51
N LEU A 149 -9.10 -13.42 -17.97
CA LEU A 149 -9.90 -13.92 -16.85
C LEU A 149 -9.72 -13.07 -15.59
N LEU A 150 -8.48 -12.68 -15.26
CA LEU A 150 -8.21 -11.80 -14.12
C LEU A 150 -8.84 -10.41 -14.31
N LEU A 151 -8.70 -9.82 -15.51
CA LEU A 151 -9.28 -8.51 -15.81
C LEU A 151 -10.81 -8.53 -15.68
N THR A 152 -11.45 -9.53 -16.28
CA THR A 152 -12.91 -9.70 -16.23
C THR A 152 -13.39 -9.94 -14.80
N ALA A 153 -12.69 -10.77 -14.02
CA ALA A 153 -13.01 -10.97 -12.61
C ALA A 153 -12.91 -9.67 -11.80
N CYS A 154 -11.86 -8.86 -11.99
CA CYS A 154 -11.73 -7.57 -11.32
C CYS A 154 -12.87 -6.60 -11.67
N ILE A 155 -13.26 -6.53 -12.94
CA ILE A 155 -14.37 -5.68 -13.39
C ILE A 155 -15.69 -6.15 -12.78
N LEU A 156 -15.94 -7.46 -12.76
CA LEU A 156 -17.14 -8.04 -12.16
C LEU A 156 -17.24 -7.74 -10.67
N VAL A 157 -16.15 -7.92 -9.92
CA VAL A 157 -16.10 -7.58 -8.49
C VAL A 157 -16.39 -6.09 -8.29
N LEU A 158 -15.80 -5.21 -9.11
CA LEU A 158 -16.03 -3.78 -9.01
C LEU A 158 -17.50 -3.41 -9.28
N ILE A 159 -18.12 -4.00 -10.30
CA ILE A 159 -19.54 -3.79 -10.63
C ILE A 159 -20.44 -4.26 -9.48
N ILE A 160 -20.19 -5.45 -8.93
CA ILE A 160 -20.98 -6.01 -7.83
C ILE A 160 -20.84 -5.13 -6.59
N SER A 161 -19.62 -4.70 -6.25
CA SER A 161 -19.37 -3.81 -5.12
C SER A 161 -20.07 -2.46 -5.29
N LEU A 162 -20.02 -1.86 -6.49
CA LEU A 162 -20.72 -0.60 -6.78
C LEU A 162 -22.24 -0.78 -6.69
N TYR A 163 -22.79 -1.84 -7.29
CA TYR A 163 -24.23 -2.11 -7.24
C TYR A 163 -24.75 -2.26 -5.80
N ASN A 164 -24.00 -2.95 -4.94
CA ASN A 164 -24.35 -3.10 -3.52
C ASN A 164 -24.20 -1.80 -2.73
N PHE A 165 -23.35 -0.86 -3.15
CA PHE A 165 -23.17 0.42 -2.48
C PHE A 165 -24.28 1.43 -2.81
N TYR A 166 -24.86 1.36 -4.01
CA TYR A 166 -25.94 2.26 -4.46
C TYR A 166 -27.36 1.78 -4.10
N LYS A 167 -27.50 0.65 -3.41
CA LYS A 167 -28.78 0.06 -3.02
C LYS A 167 -29.00 0.24 -1.52
#